data_AF-A0A2W6TAU4-F1
#
_entry.id   AF-A0A2W6TAU4-F1
#
_cell.length_a   1.000
_cell.length_b   1.000
_cell.length_c   1.000
_cell.angle_alpha   90.00
_cell.angle_beta   90.00
_cell.angle_gamma   90.00
#
_symmetry.space_group_name_H-M   'P 1'
#
loop_
_entity.id
_entity.type
_entity.pdbx_description
1 polymer ?
#
loop_
_entity_poly.entity_id
_entity_poly.type
_entity_poly.pdbx_seq_one_letter_code
_entity_poly.pdbx_strand_id
1 'polypeptide(L)'
;GGLRRLMPITSALAIVASLAMAGIPLLNGFLSKEMLFAEALATQGPDWMRSAMSAAALLAGILGVAYSLRFVHDTFFGKGPVDIEVVPHEPPRWMKVPVEVLVVICLAVGIAPTLTIAPVLQTAAASILGTSMPEYSLSVWHGFNLPLAMSAIGVVGGVALYFGLRRFTDLYAARNRPTGKHLFHRGLDALFGFAHRLTTVLANGSLQRMLFALVLVAVIVAAAPYIANPVMPVWPAPQSMPLLGWTLWLVMLACAFAGLFLYQQRLLAVIVMGGTGLMVALTFVFLSAPDLALTQLMVEMVTLVLMLLGMNYLPAQSPPEHSRWRKRRDALLAILAGGGIAALAYSLMTLPPNTMSGEMLLRSLPEAYGHNVVNVILVDFRGFDTFGEITVFGIAALVVHAMLRRTRMAPEQIMPGPPIKLPVPADLAQIMFPLTLTVSIFLFLRGHNAPGGGFVAGLVLAVPLLIQYVIQGTVSVESRFGFDYIRCIGLGLLIALLSGVASMLFGVPFLTSGHLDLELPLIGTVPLASAIGFDTGVYLVVFGGVMLILSMMGTIKPSRTRNARNGEIDIHRRSARTGEMH
;
A
#
# COMPACT_ATOMS: atom_id res chain seq x y z
N GLY A 1 15.13 -20.87 -57.90
CA GLY A 1 14.73 -22.10 -58.60
C GLY A 1 15.83 -22.58 -59.52
N GLY A 2 15.70 -23.79 -60.08
CA GLY A 2 16.60 -24.34 -61.11
C GLY A 2 17.95 -24.86 -60.62
N LEU A 3 18.11 -25.12 -59.31
CA LEU A 3 19.38 -25.58 -58.73
C LEU A 3 19.77 -27.02 -59.11
N ARG A 4 18.86 -27.81 -59.71
CA ARG A 4 19.13 -29.21 -60.07
C ARG A 4 20.35 -29.41 -60.97
N ARG A 5 20.64 -28.44 -61.85
CA ARG A 5 21.80 -28.52 -62.76
C ARG A 5 23.12 -28.14 -62.07
N LEU A 6 23.06 -27.26 -61.07
CA LEU A 6 24.23 -26.72 -60.38
C LEU A 6 24.64 -27.58 -59.17
N MET A 7 23.66 -28.22 -58.53
CA MET A 7 23.85 -29.09 -57.36
C MET A 7 23.06 -30.41 -57.52
N PRO A 8 23.45 -31.30 -58.45
CA PRO A 8 22.73 -32.54 -58.73
C PRO A 8 22.61 -33.50 -57.53
N ILE A 9 23.67 -33.66 -56.72
CA ILE A 9 23.71 -34.55 -55.56
C ILE A 9 22.83 -33.99 -54.45
N THR A 10 23.00 -32.72 -54.10
CA THR A 10 22.19 -32.08 -53.05
C THR A 10 20.71 -32.06 -53.44
N SER A 11 20.41 -31.83 -54.72
CA SER A 11 19.04 -31.90 -55.24
C SER A 11 18.45 -33.30 -55.13
N ALA A 12 19.22 -34.35 -55.47
CA ALA A 12 18.76 -35.73 -55.35
C ALA A 12 18.44 -36.11 -53.89
N LEU A 13 19.32 -35.77 -52.95
CA LEU A 13 19.11 -36.01 -51.52
C LEU A 13 17.87 -35.29 -51.00
N ALA A 14 17.71 -34.01 -51.34
CA ALA A 14 16.56 -33.21 -50.94
C ALA A 14 15.24 -33.70 -51.57
N ILE A 15 15.27 -34.18 -52.82
CA ILE A 15 14.13 -34.80 -53.48
C ILE A 15 13.73 -36.08 -52.74
N VAL A 16 14.67 -36.98 -52.44
CA VAL A 16 14.35 -38.23 -51.72
C VAL A 16 13.78 -37.95 -50.34
N ALA A 17 14.38 -37.02 -49.57
CA ALA A 17 13.86 -36.61 -48.26
C ALA A 17 12.45 -35.97 -48.36
N SER A 18 12.20 -35.18 -49.40
CA SER A 18 10.89 -34.55 -49.62
C SER A 18 9.83 -35.54 -50.10
N LEU A 19 10.20 -36.55 -50.90
CA LEU A 19 9.30 -37.65 -51.29
C LEU A 19 8.93 -38.49 -50.06
N ALA A 20 9.86 -38.66 -49.12
CA ALA A 20 9.58 -39.31 -47.85
C ALA A 20 8.59 -38.50 -47.01
N MET A 21 8.80 -37.19 -46.87
CA MET A 21 7.84 -36.28 -46.20
C MET A 21 6.47 -36.21 -46.90
N ALA A 22 6.44 -36.33 -48.23
CA ALA A 22 5.22 -36.44 -49.02
C ALA A 22 4.52 -37.80 -48.83
N GLY A 23 5.23 -38.83 -48.37
CA GLY A 23 4.68 -40.17 -48.12
C GLY A 23 4.56 -41.00 -49.40
N ILE A 24 5.57 -40.95 -50.27
CA ILE A 24 5.62 -41.76 -51.50
C ILE A 24 6.03 -43.21 -51.16
N PRO A 25 5.43 -44.23 -51.81
CA PRO A 25 5.74 -45.64 -51.56
C PRO A 25 7.25 -45.95 -51.60
N LEU A 26 7.67 -46.96 -50.83
CA LEU A 26 9.07 -47.40 -50.63
C LEU A 26 9.94 -46.44 -49.78
N LEU A 27 9.38 -45.35 -49.26
CA LEU A 27 10.03 -44.44 -48.32
C LEU A 27 9.40 -44.53 -46.94
N ASN A 28 10.16 -44.23 -45.89
CA ASN A 28 9.70 -44.34 -44.50
C ASN A 28 8.40 -43.54 -44.20
N GLY A 29 8.21 -42.38 -44.82
CA GLY A 29 7.04 -41.54 -44.57
C GLY A 29 5.74 -42.10 -45.16
N PHE A 30 5.80 -43.04 -46.10
CA PHE A 30 4.61 -43.75 -46.56
C PHE A 30 4.04 -44.64 -45.45
N LEU A 31 4.90 -45.44 -44.81
CA LEU A 31 4.52 -46.28 -43.67
C LEU A 31 3.94 -45.44 -42.53
N SER A 32 4.59 -44.32 -42.20
CA SER A 32 4.12 -43.42 -41.13
C SER A 32 2.75 -42.80 -41.43
N LYS A 33 2.47 -42.40 -42.67
CA LYS A 33 1.16 -41.83 -43.05
C LYS A 33 0.08 -42.89 -43.15
N GLU A 34 0.39 -44.07 -43.68
CA GLU A 34 -0.56 -45.16 -43.78
C GLU A 34 -1.01 -45.62 -42.38
N MET A 35 -0.08 -45.73 -41.43
CA MET A 35 -0.42 -45.99 -40.03
C MET A 35 -1.25 -44.87 -39.41
N LEU A 36 -0.92 -43.60 -39.67
CA LEU A 36 -1.72 -42.46 -39.20
C LEU A 36 -3.16 -42.52 -39.75
N PHE A 37 -3.34 -42.88 -41.02
CA PHE A 37 -4.68 -43.04 -41.61
C PHE A 37 -5.42 -44.24 -41.05
N ALA A 38 -4.74 -45.37 -40.85
CA ALA A 38 -5.33 -46.55 -40.23
C ALA A 38 -5.85 -46.24 -38.81
N GLU A 39 -5.05 -45.54 -37.99
CA GLU A 39 -5.44 -45.15 -36.63
C GLU A 39 -6.53 -44.06 -36.61
N ALA A 40 -6.49 -43.10 -37.52
CA ALA A 40 -7.55 -42.09 -37.64
C ALA A 40 -8.91 -42.71 -38.02
N LEU A 41 -8.90 -43.79 -38.81
CA LEU A 41 -10.09 -44.57 -39.17
C LEU A 41 -10.55 -45.51 -38.05
N ALA A 42 -9.60 -46.06 -37.29
CA ALA A 42 -9.87 -46.99 -36.19
C ALA A 42 -10.16 -46.31 -34.84
N THR A 43 -10.07 -44.97 -34.78
CA THR A 43 -10.27 -44.18 -33.55
C THR A 43 -11.60 -44.52 -32.89
N GLN A 44 -11.54 -44.98 -31.63
CA GLN A 44 -12.73 -45.30 -30.83
C GLN A 44 -13.34 -44.02 -30.27
N GLY A 45 -14.51 -43.63 -30.78
CA GLY A 45 -15.26 -42.45 -30.33
C GLY A 45 -16.49 -42.20 -31.18
N PRO A 46 -17.24 -41.10 -30.92
CA PRO A 46 -18.43 -40.76 -31.70
C PRO A 46 -18.14 -40.65 -33.21
N ASP A 47 -19.07 -41.08 -34.06
CA ASP A 47 -18.88 -41.16 -35.52
C ASP A 47 -18.41 -39.85 -36.16
N TRP A 48 -18.90 -38.72 -35.66
CA TRP A 48 -18.51 -37.40 -36.13
C TRP A 48 -17.04 -37.07 -35.83
N MET A 49 -16.52 -37.49 -34.69
CA MET A 49 -15.14 -37.24 -34.27
C MET A 49 -14.19 -38.10 -35.09
N ARG A 50 -14.53 -39.38 -35.31
CA ARG A 50 -13.78 -40.29 -36.18
C ARG A 50 -13.71 -39.75 -37.62
N SER A 51 -14.84 -39.29 -38.15
CA SER A 51 -14.90 -38.67 -39.48
C SER A 51 -14.08 -37.37 -39.55
N ALA A 52 -14.17 -36.51 -38.52
CA ALA A 52 -13.40 -35.28 -38.45
C ALA A 52 -11.89 -35.53 -38.35
N MET A 53 -11.46 -36.52 -37.55
CA MET A 53 -10.06 -36.88 -37.40
C MET A 53 -9.49 -37.48 -38.68
N SER A 54 -10.26 -38.37 -39.34
CA SER A 54 -9.90 -38.94 -40.64
C SER A 54 -9.80 -37.86 -41.74
N ALA A 55 -10.76 -36.91 -41.76
CA ALA A 55 -10.73 -35.79 -42.69
C ALA A 55 -9.55 -34.84 -42.39
N ALA A 56 -9.26 -34.57 -41.12
CA ALA A 56 -8.12 -33.75 -40.70
C ALA A 56 -6.79 -34.41 -41.06
N ALA A 57 -6.67 -35.73 -40.84
CA ALA A 57 -5.50 -36.50 -41.25
C ALA A 57 -5.31 -36.47 -42.76
N LEU A 58 -6.38 -36.68 -43.55
CA LEU A 58 -6.34 -36.58 -45.00
C LEU A 58 -5.93 -35.17 -45.46
N LEU A 59 -6.52 -34.12 -44.88
CA LEU A 59 -6.17 -32.73 -45.18
C LEU A 59 -4.71 -32.44 -44.83
N ALA A 60 -4.22 -32.92 -43.68
CA ALA A 60 -2.82 -32.81 -43.30
C ALA A 60 -1.91 -33.57 -44.28
N GLY A 61 -2.33 -34.73 -44.79
CA GLY A 61 -1.66 -35.47 -45.84
C GLY A 61 -1.55 -34.68 -47.15
N ILE A 62 -2.67 -34.11 -47.62
CA ILE A 62 -2.76 -33.26 -48.81
C ILE A 62 -1.86 -32.03 -48.68
N LEU A 63 -1.97 -31.28 -47.58
CA LEU A 63 -1.13 -30.12 -47.31
C LEU A 63 0.34 -30.52 -47.20
N GLY A 64 0.62 -31.67 -46.56
CA GLY A 64 1.91 -32.35 -46.48
C GLY A 64 2.59 -32.49 -47.83
N VAL A 65 1.89 -33.12 -48.77
CA VAL A 65 2.35 -33.30 -50.15
C VAL A 65 2.51 -31.95 -50.85
N ALA A 66 1.55 -31.04 -50.71
CA ALA A 66 1.57 -29.74 -51.38
C ALA A 66 2.79 -28.89 -50.98
N TYR A 67 3.12 -28.79 -49.68
CA TYR A 67 4.29 -28.02 -49.26
C TYR A 67 5.62 -28.73 -49.57
N SER A 68 5.66 -30.07 -49.50
CA SER A 68 6.83 -30.88 -49.91
C SER A 68 7.13 -30.68 -51.40
N LEU A 69 6.09 -30.74 -52.24
CA LEU A 69 6.19 -30.53 -53.67
C LEU A 69 6.58 -29.07 -53.99
N ARG A 70 6.01 -28.09 -53.30
CA ARG A 70 6.40 -26.68 -53.42
C ARG A 70 7.88 -26.49 -53.13
N PHE A 71 8.39 -27.07 -52.04
CA PHE A 71 9.80 -26.99 -51.69
C PHE A 71 10.70 -27.56 -52.79
N VAL A 72 10.38 -28.75 -53.31
CA VAL A 72 11.18 -29.37 -54.38
C VAL A 72 11.10 -28.58 -55.69
N HIS A 73 9.88 -28.27 -56.13
CA HIS A 73 9.63 -27.61 -57.40
C HIS A 73 10.22 -26.19 -57.44
N ASP A 74 9.96 -25.36 -56.43
CA ASP A 74 10.38 -23.95 -56.44
C ASP A 74 11.88 -23.79 -56.19
N THR A 75 12.49 -24.71 -55.43
CA THR A 75 13.94 -24.70 -55.15
C THR A 75 14.75 -25.25 -56.32
N PHE A 76 14.43 -26.46 -56.80
CA PHE A 76 15.30 -27.21 -57.71
C PHE A 76 14.89 -27.14 -59.18
N PHE A 77 13.61 -26.90 -59.47
CA PHE A 77 13.09 -26.78 -60.84
C PHE A 77 12.82 -25.31 -61.21
N GLY A 78 12.58 -25.02 -62.49
CA GLY A 78 12.34 -23.66 -63.00
C GLY A 78 13.49 -23.07 -63.83
N LYS A 79 13.38 -21.77 -64.15
CA LYS A 79 14.24 -21.06 -65.13
C LYS A 79 15.65 -20.68 -64.62
N GLY A 80 16.14 -21.32 -63.56
CA GLY A 80 17.44 -21.02 -62.95
C GLY A 80 17.37 -19.92 -61.88
N PRO A 81 18.45 -19.72 -61.11
CA PRO A 81 18.55 -18.63 -60.15
C PRO A 81 18.59 -17.28 -60.90
N VAL A 82 17.84 -16.31 -60.38
CA VAL A 82 17.77 -14.94 -60.90
C VAL A 82 18.37 -14.04 -59.82
N ASP A 83 19.20 -13.08 -60.20
CA ASP A 83 19.77 -12.06 -59.31
C ASP A 83 20.59 -12.63 -58.13
N ILE A 84 21.60 -13.44 -58.45
CA ILE A 84 22.52 -14.06 -57.47
C ILE A 84 23.93 -13.50 -57.59
N GLU A 85 24.53 -13.10 -56.46
CA GLU A 85 25.90 -12.59 -56.40
C GLU A 85 26.97 -13.69 -56.54
N VAL A 86 26.64 -14.93 -56.13
CA VAL A 86 27.56 -16.07 -56.15
C VAL A 86 26.90 -17.26 -56.85
N VAL A 87 27.64 -17.90 -57.76
CA VAL A 87 27.18 -19.10 -58.47
C VAL A 87 27.08 -20.28 -57.47
N PRO A 88 25.90 -20.88 -57.28
CA PRO A 88 25.73 -22.04 -56.42
C PRO A 88 26.59 -23.22 -56.90
N HIS A 89 27.30 -23.86 -55.97
CA HIS A 89 28.10 -25.06 -56.23
C HIS A 89 27.80 -26.13 -55.17
N GLU A 90 28.04 -27.40 -55.50
CA GLU A 90 27.89 -28.49 -54.52
C GLU A 90 28.68 -28.24 -53.22
N PRO A 91 28.09 -28.51 -52.04
CA PRO A 91 28.80 -28.39 -50.79
C PRO A 91 29.92 -29.44 -50.69
N PRO A 92 30.98 -29.16 -49.89
CA PRO A 92 32.05 -30.09 -49.61
C PRO A 92 31.54 -31.43 -49.08
N ARG A 93 32.27 -32.53 -49.34
CA ARG A 93 31.86 -33.92 -49.02
C ARG A 93 31.38 -34.07 -47.57
N TRP A 94 32.12 -33.54 -46.60
CA TRP A 94 31.79 -33.69 -45.18
C TRP A 94 30.52 -32.97 -44.72
N MET A 95 30.04 -31.98 -45.47
CA MET A 95 28.72 -31.38 -45.22
C MET A 95 27.57 -32.26 -45.75
N LYS A 96 27.85 -33.11 -46.74
CA LYS A 96 26.85 -34.00 -47.36
C LYS A 96 26.69 -35.32 -46.65
N VAL A 97 27.78 -35.87 -46.12
CA VAL A 97 27.79 -37.20 -45.46
C VAL A 97 26.66 -37.36 -44.43
N PRO A 98 26.39 -36.40 -43.52
CA PRO A 98 25.26 -36.55 -42.57
C PRO A 98 23.90 -36.67 -43.27
N VAL A 99 23.67 -35.89 -44.33
CA VAL A 99 22.42 -35.92 -45.10
C VAL A 99 22.31 -37.22 -45.91
N GLU A 100 23.40 -37.68 -46.52
CA GLU A 100 23.48 -38.95 -47.23
C GLU A 100 23.13 -40.12 -46.30
N VAL A 101 23.72 -40.15 -45.10
CA VAL A 101 23.40 -41.17 -44.08
C VAL A 101 21.92 -41.14 -43.69
N LEU A 102 21.35 -39.96 -43.45
CA LEU A 102 19.92 -39.84 -43.13
C LEU A 102 19.00 -40.30 -44.27
N VAL A 103 19.36 -40.00 -45.52
CA VAL A 103 18.60 -40.45 -46.70
C VAL A 103 18.74 -41.96 -46.89
N VAL A 104 19.92 -42.54 -46.67
CA VAL A 104 20.14 -43.99 -46.70
C VAL A 104 19.32 -44.69 -45.62
N ILE A 105 19.29 -44.16 -44.40
CA ILE A 105 18.44 -44.68 -43.31
C ILE A 105 16.96 -44.57 -43.69
N CYS A 106 16.54 -43.43 -44.24
CA CYS A 106 15.17 -43.21 -44.72
C CYS A 106 14.74 -44.25 -45.76
N LEU A 107 15.62 -44.58 -46.71
CA LEU A 107 15.40 -45.62 -47.71
C LEU A 107 15.40 -47.02 -47.08
N ALA A 108 16.36 -47.31 -46.19
CA ALA A 108 16.46 -48.60 -45.51
C ALA A 108 15.18 -48.91 -44.69
N VAL A 109 14.66 -47.90 -43.97
CA VAL A 109 13.41 -48.01 -43.22
C VAL A 109 12.20 -48.17 -44.15
N GLY A 110 12.17 -47.49 -45.29
CA GLY A 110 11.06 -47.61 -46.25
C GLY A 110 11.01 -48.95 -46.99
N ILE A 111 12.19 -49.53 -47.32
CA ILE A 111 12.31 -50.75 -48.12
C ILE A 111 12.26 -52.01 -47.23
N ALA A 112 12.92 -51.99 -46.07
CA ALA A 112 13.02 -53.12 -45.16
C ALA A 112 12.68 -52.72 -43.70
N PRO A 113 11.45 -52.26 -43.43
CA PRO A 113 11.04 -51.80 -42.09
C PRO A 113 11.15 -52.88 -41.01
N THR A 114 10.90 -54.14 -41.38
CA THR A 114 10.97 -55.31 -40.47
C THR A 114 12.38 -55.57 -39.94
N LEU A 115 13.40 -55.37 -40.77
CA LEU A 115 14.81 -55.57 -40.39
C LEU A 115 15.41 -54.35 -39.69
N THR A 116 14.88 -53.15 -39.96
CA THR A 116 15.49 -51.89 -39.55
C THR A 116 14.86 -51.31 -38.28
N ILE A 117 13.57 -50.97 -38.32
CA ILE A 117 12.90 -50.22 -37.24
C ILE A 117 12.01 -51.09 -36.36
N ALA A 118 11.52 -52.23 -36.86
CA ALA A 118 10.53 -53.03 -36.14
C ALA A 118 10.95 -53.45 -34.72
N PRO A 119 12.19 -53.94 -34.45
CA PRO A 119 12.58 -54.33 -33.08
C PRO A 119 12.62 -53.16 -32.10
N VAL A 120 13.09 -52.01 -32.58
CA VAL A 120 13.17 -50.77 -31.79
C VAL A 120 11.77 -50.22 -31.54
N LEU A 121 10.91 -50.23 -32.55
CA LEU A 121 9.53 -49.77 -32.40
C LEU A 121 8.72 -50.69 -31.49
N GLN A 122 8.93 -52.00 -31.57
CA GLN A 122 8.24 -52.98 -30.73
C GLN A 122 8.63 -52.82 -29.26
N THR A 123 9.92 -52.69 -28.96
CA THR A 123 10.40 -52.44 -27.59
C THR A 123 9.88 -51.11 -27.03
N ALA A 124 9.92 -50.04 -27.83
CA ALA A 124 9.39 -48.74 -27.44
C ALA A 124 7.87 -48.77 -27.22
N ALA A 125 7.09 -49.31 -28.16
CA ALA A 125 5.65 -49.38 -28.05
C ALA A 125 5.18 -50.30 -26.91
N ALA A 126 5.83 -51.46 -26.72
CA ALA A 126 5.54 -52.36 -25.60
C ALA A 126 5.83 -51.70 -24.24
N SER A 127 6.87 -50.86 -24.16
CA SER A 127 7.18 -50.14 -22.91
C SER A 127 6.14 -49.08 -22.54
N ILE A 128 5.46 -48.47 -23.53
CA ILE A 128 4.45 -47.42 -23.32
C ILE A 128 3.06 -48.06 -23.13
N LEU A 129 2.69 -49.01 -23.99
CA LEU A 129 1.34 -49.58 -24.07
C LEU A 129 1.17 -50.89 -23.29
N GLY A 130 2.26 -51.54 -22.88
CA GLY A 130 2.23 -52.79 -22.12
C GLY A 130 1.43 -53.88 -22.83
N THR A 131 0.53 -54.52 -22.09
CA THR A 131 -0.36 -55.60 -22.61
C THR A 131 -1.44 -55.11 -23.56
N SER A 132 -1.66 -53.80 -23.65
CA SER A 132 -2.68 -53.18 -24.51
C SER A 132 -2.15 -52.85 -25.91
N MET A 133 -0.94 -53.32 -26.24
CA MET A 133 -0.32 -53.09 -27.53
C MET A 133 -1.05 -53.87 -28.63
N PRO A 134 -1.63 -53.19 -29.65
CA PRO A 134 -2.30 -53.87 -30.75
C PRO A 134 -1.29 -54.59 -31.66
N GLU A 135 -1.73 -55.67 -32.31
CA GLU A 135 -0.96 -56.28 -33.39
C GLU A 135 -0.85 -55.29 -34.55
N TYR A 136 0.39 -54.92 -34.90
CA TYR A 136 0.68 -54.03 -36.01
C TYR A 136 1.64 -54.74 -36.97
N SER A 137 1.37 -54.64 -38.27
CA SER A 137 2.26 -55.15 -39.30
C SER A 137 3.02 -54.01 -39.96
N LEU A 138 4.36 -54.11 -39.97
CA LEU A 138 5.24 -53.23 -40.74
C LEU A 138 5.52 -53.84 -42.12
N SER A 139 4.49 -54.21 -42.87
CA SER A 139 4.65 -54.61 -44.27
C SER A 139 4.79 -53.36 -45.15
N VAL A 140 5.60 -53.43 -46.21
CA VAL A 140 5.70 -52.35 -47.21
C VAL A 140 4.43 -52.24 -48.07
N TRP A 141 3.64 -53.32 -48.07
CA TRP A 141 2.41 -53.44 -48.85
C TRP A 141 1.36 -54.23 -48.05
N HIS A 142 0.27 -53.58 -47.67
CA HIS A 142 -0.83 -54.17 -46.90
C HIS A 142 -2.04 -54.59 -47.76
N GLY A 143 -1.90 -54.56 -49.09
CA GLY A 143 -3.01 -54.82 -50.04
C GLY A 143 -3.86 -53.58 -50.33
N PHE A 144 -4.92 -53.74 -51.11
CA PHE A 144 -5.87 -52.64 -51.38
C PHE A 144 -6.76 -52.39 -50.15
N ASN A 145 -6.36 -51.41 -49.33
CA ASN A 145 -7.07 -51.01 -48.10
C ASN A 145 -7.50 -49.52 -48.15
N LEU A 146 -8.36 -49.10 -47.21
CA LEU A 146 -8.84 -47.71 -47.14
C LEU A 146 -7.71 -46.69 -46.80
N PRO A 147 -6.76 -46.98 -45.88
CA PRO A 147 -5.58 -46.13 -45.65
C PRO A 147 -4.74 -45.84 -46.91
N LEU A 148 -4.53 -46.83 -47.77
CA LEU A 148 -3.82 -46.72 -49.04
C LEU A 148 -4.59 -45.81 -50.01
N ALA A 149 -5.91 -45.95 -50.08
CA ALA A 149 -6.76 -45.05 -50.87
C ALA A 149 -6.65 -43.60 -50.37
N MET A 150 -6.66 -43.37 -49.05
CA MET A 150 -6.43 -42.05 -48.45
C MET A 150 -5.04 -41.50 -48.78
N SER A 151 -4.00 -42.34 -48.79
CA SER A 151 -2.64 -41.96 -49.18
C SER A 151 -2.57 -41.55 -50.66
N ALA A 152 -3.18 -42.33 -51.55
CA ALA A 152 -3.28 -42.00 -52.97
C ALA A 152 -4.05 -40.69 -53.21
N ILE A 153 -5.18 -40.49 -52.52
CA ILE A 153 -5.93 -39.23 -52.54
C ILE A 153 -5.08 -38.08 -51.98
N GLY A 154 -4.30 -38.32 -50.92
CA GLY A 154 -3.38 -37.35 -50.35
C GLY A 154 -2.34 -36.87 -51.35
N VAL A 155 -1.72 -37.80 -52.09
CA VAL A 155 -0.73 -37.49 -53.14
C VAL A 155 -1.38 -36.74 -54.29
N VAL A 156 -2.45 -37.28 -54.88
CA VAL A 156 -3.15 -36.65 -56.02
C VAL A 156 -3.72 -35.30 -55.62
N GLY A 157 -4.37 -35.22 -54.46
CA GLY A 157 -4.95 -34.01 -53.91
C GLY A 157 -3.90 -32.94 -53.60
N GLY A 158 -2.76 -33.31 -53.03
CA GLY A 158 -1.66 -32.38 -52.76
C GLY A 158 -1.00 -31.84 -54.03
N VAL A 159 -0.81 -32.70 -55.04
CA VAL A 159 -0.31 -32.31 -56.37
C VAL A 159 -1.29 -31.35 -57.05
N ALA A 160 -2.57 -31.71 -57.09
CA ALA A 160 -3.63 -30.89 -57.67
C ALA A 160 -3.77 -29.55 -56.94
N LEU A 161 -3.71 -29.55 -55.60
CA LEU A 161 -3.77 -28.36 -54.78
C LEU A 161 -2.59 -27.42 -55.08
N TYR A 162 -1.37 -27.94 -55.14
CA TYR A 162 -0.19 -27.12 -55.43
C TYR A 162 -0.25 -26.49 -56.83
N PHE A 163 -0.49 -27.29 -57.88
CA PHE A 163 -0.54 -26.76 -59.24
C PHE A 163 -1.76 -25.86 -59.47
N GLY A 164 -2.90 -26.16 -58.83
CA GLY A 164 -4.07 -25.30 -58.82
C GLY A 164 -3.78 -23.95 -58.15
N LEU A 165 -3.23 -23.96 -56.94
CA LEU A 165 -2.84 -22.74 -56.24
C LEU A 165 -1.84 -21.92 -57.04
N ARG A 166 -0.82 -22.55 -57.64
CA ARG A 166 0.15 -21.85 -58.48
C ARG A 166 -0.47 -21.25 -59.74
N ARG A 167 -1.51 -21.87 -60.31
CA ARG A 167 -2.19 -21.39 -61.52
C ARG A 167 -3.12 -20.20 -61.25
N PHE A 168 -3.77 -20.20 -60.08
CA PHE A 168 -4.83 -19.25 -59.73
C PHE A 168 -4.39 -18.17 -58.73
N THR A 169 -3.31 -18.37 -57.99
CA THR A 169 -2.83 -17.43 -56.96
C THR A 169 -1.34 -17.15 -57.09
N ASP A 170 -0.95 -15.91 -56.84
CA ASP A 170 0.47 -15.57 -56.65
C ASP A 170 0.89 -15.94 -55.22
N LEU A 171 1.46 -17.15 -55.09
CA LEU A 171 1.93 -17.70 -53.83
C LEU A 171 3.10 -16.92 -53.21
N TYR A 172 3.76 -16.02 -53.96
CA TYR A 172 4.85 -15.17 -53.47
C TYR A 172 4.34 -13.84 -52.91
N ALA A 173 3.20 -13.35 -53.40
CA ALA A 173 2.55 -12.14 -52.90
C ALA A 173 1.82 -12.36 -51.55
N ALA A 174 1.54 -13.62 -51.18
CA ALA A 174 0.84 -13.96 -49.95
C ALA A 174 1.69 -13.66 -48.69
N ARG A 175 1.46 -12.50 -48.07
CA ARG A 175 2.15 -12.07 -46.86
C ARG A 175 1.62 -12.80 -45.63
N ASN A 176 2.34 -13.82 -45.17
CA ASN A 176 2.01 -14.53 -43.95
C ASN A 176 2.24 -13.62 -42.73
N ARG A 177 1.17 -13.13 -42.08
CA ARG A 177 1.27 -12.45 -40.78
C ARG A 177 1.19 -13.52 -39.69
N PRO A 178 2.22 -13.72 -38.85
CA PRO A 178 2.19 -14.75 -37.81
C PRO A 178 1.17 -14.35 -36.72
N THR A 179 -0.05 -14.87 -36.84
CA THR A 179 -1.19 -14.56 -35.97
C THR A 179 -0.90 -14.88 -34.50
N GLY A 180 -0.20 -15.98 -34.23
CA GLY A 180 0.14 -16.41 -32.86
C GLY A 180 1.02 -15.41 -32.10
N LYS A 181 2.06 -14.89 -32.75
CA LYS A 181 2.94 -13.86 -32.15
C LYS A 181 2.16 -12.60 -31.79
N HIS A 182 1.28 -12.14 -32.68
CA HIS A 182 0.47 -10.95 -32.43
C HIS A 182 -0.54 -11.16 -31.29
N LEU A 183 -1.18 -12.33 -31.23
CA LEU A 183 -2.11 -12.65 -30.15
C LEU A 183 -1.42 -12.70 -28.79
N PHE A 184 -0.23 -13.28 -28.72
CA PHE A 184 0.58 -13.32 -27.50
C PHE A 184 0.95 -11.91 -27.01
N HIS A 185 1.45 -11.04 -27.89
CA HIS A 185 1.81 -9.66 -27.52
C HIS A 185 0.58 -8.87 -27.07
N ARG A 186 -0.56 -9.01 -27.75
CA ARG A 186 -1.82 -8.38 -27.29
C ARG A 186 -2.23 -8.84 -25.89
N GLY A 187 -2.02 -10.13 -25.57
CA GLY A 187 -2.28 -10.65 -24.23
C GLY A 187 -1.39 -10.01 -23.17
N LEU A 188 -0.09 -9.87 -23.46
CA LEU A 188 0.85 -9.19 -22.57
C LEU A 188 0.50 -7.70 -22.40
N ASP A 189 0.21 -6.99 -23.49
CA ASP A 189 -0.15 -5.58 -23.44
C ASP A 189 -1.44 -5.35 -22.65
N ALA A 190 -2.42 -6.24 -22.78
CA ALA A 190 -3.65 -6.20 -22.00
C ALA A 190 -3.39 -6.44 -20.51
N LEU A 191 -2.53 -7.42 -20.18
CA LEU A 191 -2.15 -7.72 -18.80
C LEU A 191 -1.43 -6.53 -18.15
N PHE A 192 -0.41 -5.97 -18.80
CA PHE A 192 0.32 -4.82 -18.28
C PHE A 192 -0.55 -3.56 -18.24
N GLY A 193 -1.39 -3.36 -19.26
CA GLY A 193 -2.37 -2.27 -19.27
C GLY A 193 -3.35 -2.37 -18.11
N PHE A 194 -3.82 -3.58 -17.79
CA PHE A 194 -4.67 -3.84 -16.63
C PHE A 194 -3.93 -3.59 -15.31
N ALA A 195 -2.72 -4.11 -15.15
CA ALA A 195 -1.91 -3.92 -13.95
C ALA A 195 -1.61 -2.42 -13.69
N HIS A 196 -1.28 -1.67 -14.75
CA HIS A 196 -1.05 -0.24 -14.66
C HIS A 196 -2.32 0.53 -14.29
N ARG A 197 -3.47 0.18 -14.89
CA ARG A 197 -4.77 0.76 -14.52
C ARG A 197 -5.14 0.48 -13.06
N LEU A 198 -4.95 -0.74 -12.60
CA LEU A 198 -5.21 -1.10 -11.20
C LEU A 198 -4.34 -0.28 -10.25
N THR A 199 -3.04 -0.18 -10.54
CA THR A 199 -2.08 0.58 -9.74
C THR A 199 -2.41 2.08 -9.71
N THR A 200 -2.77 2.66 -10.86
CA THR A 200 -3.12 4.09 -10.95
C THR A 200 -4.49 4.41 -10.36
N VAL A 201 -5.40 3.44 -10.23
CA VAL A 201 -6.66 3.62 -9.51
C VAL A 201 -6.44 3.57 -7.99
N LEU A 202 -5.65 2.62 -7.50
CA LEU A 202 -5.42 2.40 -6.07
C LEU A 202 -4.36 3.33 -5.46
N ALA A 203 -3.21 3.49 -6.11
CA ALA A 203 -2.01 4.13 -5.60
C ALA A 203 -1.65 5.39 -6.42
N ASN A 204 -2.61 6.30 -6.57
CA ASN A 204 -2.46 7.50 -7.40
C ASN A 204 -1.80 8.70 -6.70
N GLY A 205 -1.23 8.49 -5.50
CA GLY A 205 -0.62 9.53 -4.67
C GLY A 205 -1.61 10.47 -3.94
N SER A 206 -2.93 10.27 -4.07
CA SER A 206 -3.92 11.12 -3.41
C SER A 206 -4.24 10.61 -2.01
N LEU A 207 -3.84 11.36 -0.97
CA LEU A 207 -4.19 11.07 0.42
C LEU A 207 -5.70 10.95 0.63
N GLN A 208 -6.51 11.81 0.01
CA GLN A 208 -7.97 11.76 0.12
C GLN A 208 -8.54 10.44 -0.39
N ARG A 209 -8.03 9.89 -1.50
CA ARG A 209 -8.50 8.59 -2.03
C ARG A 209 -8.05 7.43 -1.15
N MET A 210 -6.83 7.50 -0.62
CA MET A 210 -6.33 6.50 0.34
C MET A 210 -7.16 6.50 1.63
N LEU A 211 -7.46 7.67 2.19
CA LEU A 211 -8.32 7.79 3.38
C LEU A 211 -9.76 7.33 3.08
N PHE A 212 -10.31 7.67 1.91
CA PHE A 212 -11.62 7.16 1.50
C PHE A 212 -11.63 5.62 1.44
N ALA A 213 -10.62 5.01 0.82
CA ALA A 213 -10.50 3.55 0.74
C ALA A 213 -10.33 2.92 2.13
N LEU A 214 -9.50 3.50 2.99
CA LEU A 214 -9.28 3.06 4.37
C LEU A 214 -10.59 3.05 5.16
N VAL A 215 -11.31 4.17 5.18
CA VAL A 215 -12.58 4.28 5.91
C VAL A 215 -13.64 3.35 5.30
N LEU A 216 -13.70 3.24 3.98
CA LEU A 216 -14.63 2.31 3.31
C LEU A 216 -14.35 0.86 3.70
N VAL A 217 -13.08 0.42 3.67
CA VAL A 217 -12.70 -0.93 4.09
C VAL A 217 -12.99 -1.13 5.58
N ALA A 218 -12.70 -0.16 6.43
CA ALA A 218 -13.02 -0.22 7.86
C ALA A 218 -14.52 -0.40 8.10
N VAL A 219 -15.38 0.33 7.37
CA VAL A 219 -16.84 0.16 7.44
C VAL A 219 -17.27 -1.22 6.97
N ILE A 220 -16.73 -1.73 5.87
CA ILE A 220 -17.04 -3.07 5.35
C ILE A 220 -16.64 -4.15 6.37
N VAL A 221 -15.43 -4.06 6.93
CA VAL A 221 -14.92 -5.02 7.92
C VAL A 221 -15.73 -4.95 9.21
N ALA A 222 -16.06 -3.74 9.70
CA ALA A 222 -16.90 -3.55 10.88
C ALA A 222 -18.34 -4.07 10.66
N ALA A 223 -18.86 -4.00 9.43
CA ALA A 223 -20.18 -4.51 9.08
C ALA A 223 -20.20 -6.05 8.88
N ALA A 224 -19.07 -6.68 8.55
CA ALA A 224 -19.02 -8.10 8.20
C ALA A 224 -19.60 -9.05 9.27
N PRO A 225 -19.34 -8.88 10.58
CA PRO A 225 -19.96 -9.72 11.61
C PRO A 225 -21.48 -9.59 11.68
N TYR A 226 -22.01 -8.38 11.50
CA TYR A 226 -23.45 -8.10 11.50
C TYR A 226 -24.15 -8.60 10.24
N ILE A 227 -23.44 -8.64 9.10
CA ILE A 227 -23.95 -9.25 7.86
C ILE A 227 -23.97 -10.78 7.98
N ALA A 228 -22.91 -11.37 8.57
CA ALA A 228 -22.81 -12.81 8.76
C ALA A 228 -23.81 -13.34 9.80
N ASN A 229 -24.02 -12.58 10.88
CA ASN A 229 -24.98 -12.90 11.94
C ASN A 229 -25.86 -11.66 12.19
N PRO A 230 -27.06 -11.57 11.59
CA PRO A 230 -27.95 -10.42 11.72
C PRO A 230 -28.67 -10.39 13.07
N VAL A 231 -27.91 -10.47 14.16
CA VAL A 231 -28.39 -10.26 15.51
C VAL A 231 -28.21 -8.79 15.84
N MET A 232 -29.34 -8.08 15.97
CA MET A 232 -29.31 -6.69 16.37
C MET A 232 -29.02 -6.59 17.88
N PRO A 233 -28.13 -5.67 18.30
CA PRO A 233 -27.89 -5.44 19.72
C PRO A 233 -29.19 -4.97 20.40
N VAL A 234 -29.51 -5.58 21.54
CA VAL A 234 -30.65 -5.16 22.36
C VAL A 234 -30.19 -4.01 23.23
N TRP A 235 -30.66 -2.80 22.90
CA TRP A 235 -30.35 -1.61 23.68
C TRP A 235 -31.34 -1.43 24.85
N PRO A 236 -30.84 -1.13 26.05
CA PRO A 236 -31.69 -0.81 27.19
C PRO A 236 -32.42 0.52 26.98
N ALA A 237 -33.46 0.76 27.78
CA ALA A 237 -34.15 2.04 27.77
C ALA A 237 -33.16 3.20 28.05
N PRO A 238 -33.25 4.33 27.32
CA PRO A 238 -32.38 5.48 27.55
C PRO A 238 -32.50 5.98 28.99
N GLN A 239 -31.37 6.31 29.60
CA GLN A 239 -31.34 6.99 30.89
C GLN A 239 -31.62 8.49 30.71
N SER A 240 -32.24 9.11 31.70
CA SER A 240 -32.46 10.56 31.69
C SER A 240 -31.13 11.30 31.82
N MET A 241 -30.87 12.21 30.88
CA MET A 241 -29.69 13.08 30.93
C MET A 241 -30.06 14.41 31.60
N PRO A 242 -29.27 14.90 32.58
CA PRO A 242 -29.52 16.19 33.22
C PRO A 242 -29.39 17.34 32.22
N LEU A 243 -30.02 18.48 32.51
CA LEU A 243 -30.04 19.65 31.63
C LEU A 243 -28.62 20.11 31.24
N LEU A 244 -27.70 20.14 32.21
CA LEU A 244 -26.30 20.49 31.96
C LEU A 244 -25.61 19.53 30.98
N GLY A 245 -25.94 18.24 31.04
CA GLY A 245 -25.44 17.26 30.08
C GLY A 245 -25.92 17.56 28.66
N TRP A 246 -27.20 17.90 28.50
CA TRP A 246 -27.78 18.31 27.22
C TRP A 246 -27.15 19.60 26.68
N THR A 247 -26.89 20.60 27.54
CA THR A 247 -26.29 21.86 27.09
C THR A 247 -24.86 21.66 26.61
N LEU A 248 -24.02 20.91 27.34
CA LEU A 248 -22.66 20.56 26.92
C LEU A 248 -22.67 19.83 25.57
N TRP A 249 -23.54 18.84 25.42
CA TRP A 249 -23.64 18.06 24.18
C TRP A 249 -24.11 18.89 22.98
N LEU A 250 -25.13 19.73 23.16
CA LEU A 250 -25.64 20.60 22.09
C LEU A 250 -24.62 21.65 21.65
N VAL A 251 -23.89 22.25 22.60
CA VAL A 251 -22.82 23.22 22.29
C VAL A 251 -21.67 22.53 21.56
N MET A 252 -21.26 21.33 22.01
CA MET A 252 -20.24 20.53 21.34
C MET A 252 -20.64 20.18 19.90
N LEU A 253 -21.89 19.76 19.68
CA LEU A 253 -22.42 19.53 18.33
C LEU A 253 -22.44 20.80 17.50
N ALA A 254 -22.88 21.92 18.06
CA ALA A 254 -22.90 23.21 17.37
C ALA A 254 -21.49 23.61 16.91
N CYS A 255 -20.47 23.45 17.76
CA CYS A 255 -19.07 23.67 17.39
C CYS A 255 -18.62 22.72 16.27
N ALA A 256 -18.90 21.41 16.39
CA ALA A 256 -18.52 20.44 15.36
C ALA A 256 -19.15 20.76 13.98
N PHE A 257 -20.45 21.11 13.95
CA PHE A 257 -21.13 21.52 12.72
C PHE A 257 -20.62 22.86 12.19
N ALA A 258 -20.38 23.84 13.07
CA ALA A 258 -19.80 25.12 12.67
C ALA A 258 -18.43 24.93 12.01
N GLY A 259 -17.60 24.00 12.51
CA GLY A 259 -16.33 23.62 11.88
C GLY A 259 -16.51 23.10 10.44
N LEU A 260 -17.54 22.29 10.19
CA LEU A 260 -17.88 21.80 8.85
C LEU A 260 -18.30 22.94 7.90
N PHE A 261 -19.07 23.92 8.39
CA PHE A 261 -19.52 25.04 7.55
C PHE A 261 -18.40 26.08 7.33
N LEU A 262 -17.50 26.24 8.29
CA LEU A 262 -16.42 27.21 8.27
C LEU A 262 -15.08 26.65 7.75
N TYR A 263 -15.06 25.42 7.23
CA TYR A 263 -13.83 24.73 6.80
C TYR A 263 -12.96 25.51 5.80
N GLN A 264 -13.56 26.44 5.05
CA GLN A 264 -12.84 27.29 4.10
C GLN A 264 -12.05 28.39 4.80
N GLN A 265 -12.48 28.85 5.98
CA GLN A 265 -11.88 29.94 6.74
C GLN A 265 -11.04 29.34 7.86
N ARG A 266 -9.74 29.10 7.61
CA ARG A 266 -8.89 28.31 8.51
C ARG A 266 -8.87 28.83 9.94
N LEU A 267 -8.77 30.15 10.13
CA LEU A 267 -8.72 30.76 11.47
C LEU A 267 -10.00 30.49 12.25
N LEU A 268 -11.15 30.70 11.63
CA LEU A 268 -12.45 30.46 12.26
C LEU A 268 -12.67 28.97 12.53
N ALA A 269 -12.24 28.10 11.61
CA ALA A 269 -12.29 26.65 11.82
C ALA A 269 -11.44 26.22 13.02
N VAL A 270 -10.24 26.79 13.20
CA VAL A 270 -9.37 26.52 14.35
C VAL A 270 -9.98 27.04 15.66
N ILE A 271 -10.56 28.24 15.67
CA ILE A 271 -11.25 28.80 16.85
C ILE A 271 -12.43 27.92 17.27
N VAL A 272 -13.25 27.49 16.31
CA VAL A 272 -14.40 26.63 16.58
C VAL A 272 -13.98 25.21 17.02
N MET A 273 -12.86 24.70 16.49
CA MET A 273 -12.24 23.47 16.96
C MET A 273 -11.80 23.59 18.43
N GLY A 274 -11.21 24.73 18.82
CA GLY A 274 -10.91 25.05 20.22
C GLY A 274 -12.14 25.06 21.13
N GLY A 275 -13.27 25.59 20.62
CA GLY A 275 -14.55 25.49 21.31
C GLY A 275 -15.00 24.04 21.53
N THR A 276 -14.75 23.16 20.55
CA THR A 276 -15.03 21.72 20.68
C THR A 276 -14.14 21.08 21.75
N GLY A 277 -12.83 21.38 21.74
CA GLY A 277 -11.89 20.90 22.76
C GLY A 277 -12.24 21.34 24.18
N LEU A 278 -12.71 22.60 24.34
CA LEU A 278 -13.22 23.09 25.62
C LEU A 278 -14.46 22.31 26.08
N MET A 279 -15.41 22.02 25.19
CA MET A 279 -16.59 21.22 25.55
C MET A 279 -16.24 19.78 25.92
N VAL A 280 -15.22 19.20 25.28
CA VAL A 280 -14.67 17.88 25.68
C VAL A 280 -14.08 17.95 27.08
N ALA A 281 -13.27 18.98 27.39
CA ALA A 281 -12.72 19.16 28.73
C ALA A 281 -13.81 19.34 29.80
N LEU A 282 -14.85 20.14 29.53
CA LEU A 282 -16.00 20.30 30.42
C LEU A 282 -16.81 19.00 30.58
N THR A 283 -16.88 18.20 29.53
CA THR A 283 -17.50 16.86 29.60
C THR A 283 -16.70 15.94 30.51
N PHE A 284 -15.36 15.98 30.49
CA PHE A 284 -14.54 15.24 31.45
C PHE A 284 -14.77 15.71 32.89
N VAL A 285 -14.89 17.02 33.14
CA VAL A 285 -15.27 17.54 34.47
C VAL A 285 -16.64 17.02 34.88
N PHE A 286 -17.62 17.06 33.98
CA PHE A 286 -18.98 16.54 34.22
C PHE A 286 -18.98 15.04 34.54
N LEU A 287 -18.09 14.27 33.93
CA LEU A 287 -17.88 12.84 34.20
C LEU A 287 -16.91 12.57 35.38
N SER A 288 -16.58 13.60 36.17
CA SER A 288 -15.68 13.49 37.34
C SER A 288 -14.27 12.98 37.00
N ALA A 289 -13.75 13.34 35.82
CA ALA A 289 -12.40 13.03 35.34
C ALA A 289 -11.52 14.29 35.27
N PRO A 290 -11.11 14.87 36.43
CA PRO A 290 -10.40 16.15 36.46
C PRO A 290 -9.00 16.11 35.82
N ASP A 291 -8.26 15.00 35.95
CA ASP A 291 -6.93 14.85 35.30
C ASP A 291 -7.04 14.89 33.77
N LEU A 292 -8.05 14.22 33.21
CA LEU A 292 -8.34 14.26 31.77
C LEU A 292 -8.80 15.65 31.33
N ALA A 293 -9.56 16.36 32.15
CA ALA A 293 -9.97 17.73 31.84
C ALA A 293 -8.78 18.70 31.79
N LEU A 294 -7.86 18.62 32.77
CA LEU A 294 -6.67 19.46 32.83
C LEU A 294 -5.72 19.18 31.66
N THR A 295 -5.44 17.90 31.38
CA THR A 295 -4.62 17.50 30.23
C THR A 295 -5.24 17.98 28.92
N GLN A 296 -6.54 17.74 28.69
CA GLN A 296 -7.24 18.17 27.48
C GLN A 296 -7.14 19.68 27.27
N LEU A 297 -7.39 20.49 28.31
CA LEU A 297 -7.35 21.94 28.22
C LEU A 297 -5.93 22.43 27.89
N MET A 298 -4.90 21.86 28.53
CA MET A 298 -3.51 22.23 28.26
C MET A 298 -3.07 21.82 26.85
N VAL A 299 -3.37 20.60 26.42
CA VAL A 299 -3.05 20.13 25.06
C VAL A 299 -3.76 20.98 24.02
N GLU A 300 -5.02 21.32 24.22
CA GLU A 300 -5.78 22.20 23.32
C GLU A 300 -5.08 23.56 23.18
N MET A 301 -4.69 24.20 24.29
CA MET A 301 -3.97 25.48 24.26
C MET A 301 -2.65 25.39 23.49
N VAL A 302 -1.86 24.34 23.71
CA VAL A 302 -0.59 24.13 22.99
C VAL A 302 -0.85 23.92 21.49
N THR A 303 -1.77 23.03 21.13
CA THR A 303 -2.06 22.70 19.72
C THR A 303 -2.64 23.89 18.96
N LEU A 304 -3.50 24.71 19.58
CA LEU A 304 -4.02 25.94 19.00
C LEU A 304 -2.89 26.91 18.66
N VAL A 305 -1.96 27.14 19.59
CA VAL A 305 -0.80 28.02 19.35
C VAL A 305 0.08 27.48 18.21
N LEU A 306 0.38 26.18 18.21
CA LEU A 306 1.15 25.54 17.14
C LEU A 306 0.44 25.65 15.79
N MET A 307 -0.87 25.44 15.75
CA MET A 307 -1.68 25.57 14.54
C MET A 307 -1.66 27.00 14.01
N LEU A 308 -1.85 28.00 14.87
CA LEU A 308 -1.80 29.42 14.52
C LEU A 308 -0.42 29.81 13.96
N LEU A 309 0.66 29.32 14.55
CA LEU A 309 2.02 29.55 14.05
C LEU A 309 2.24 28.90 12.68
N GLY A 310 1.72 27.69 12.48
CA GLY A 310 1.76 27.00 11.18
C GLY A 310 0.94 27.70 10.10
N MET A 311 -0.17 28.34 10.48
CA MET A 311 -1.04 29.06 9.55
C MET A 311 -0.37 30.25 8.89
N ASN A 312 0.67 30.86 9.49
CA ASN A 312 1.46 31.92 8.87
C ASN A 312 2.08 31.52 7.51
N TYR A 313 2.25 30.20 7.27
CA TYR A 313 2.83 29.65 6.05
C TYR A 313 1.81 29.01 5.10
N LEU A 314 0.52 29.01 5.46
CA LEU A 314 -0.56 28.36 4.73
C LEU A 314 -1.57 29.39 4.22
N PRO A 315 -2.24 29.12 3.09
CA PRO A 315 -3.25 30.03 2.56
C PRO A 315 -4.42 30.22 3.54
N ALA A 316 -4.81 31.45 3.82
CA ALA A 316 -5.91 31.78 4.76
C ALA A 316 -7.22 31.07 4.42
N GLN A 317 -7.47 30.85 3.11
CA GLN A 317 -8.62 30.14 2.61
C GLN A 317 -8.24 28.79 1.98
N SER A 318 -9.03 27.76 2.28
CA SER A 318 -8.92 26.46 1.61
C SER A 318 -9.57 26.51 0.22
N PRO A 319 -9.00 25.86 -0.80
CA PRO A 319 -9.60 25.83 -2.13
C PRO A 319 -11.00 25.19 -2.10
N PRO A 320 -11.96 25.72 -2.86
CA PRO A 320 -13.31 25.17 -2.90
C PRO A 320 -13.35 23.80 -3.60
N GLU A 321 -14.05 22.84 -3.00
CA GLU A 321 -14.30 21.55 -3.63
C GLU A 321 -15.51 21.66 -4.57
N HIS A 322 -15.30 21.51 -5.88
CA HIS A 322 -16.34 21.77 -6.89
C HIS A 322 -17.27 20.57 -7.16
N SER A 323 -16.85 19.33 -6.88
CA SER A 323 -17.62 18.14 -7.23
C SER A 323 -18.73 17.84 -6.22
N ARG A 324 -19.99 18.09 -6.61
CA ARG A 324 -21.18 17.76 -5.79
C ARG A 324 -21.30 16.26 -5.51
N TRP A 325 -20.97 15.40 -6.49
CA TRP A 325 -21.01 13.95 -6.32
C TRP A 325 -19.99 13.46 -5.28
N ARG A 326 -18.76 13.98 -5.35
CA ARG A 326 -17.72 13.64 -4.37
C ARG A 326 -18.14 14.03 -2.96
N LYS A 327 -18.68 15.23 -2.76
CA LYS A 327 -19.20 15.67 -1.47
C LYS A 327 -20.29 14.74 -0.92
N ARG A 328 -21.25 14.35 -1.76
CA ARG A 328 -22.32 13.43 -1.36
C ARG A 328 -21.80 12.05 -0.97
N ARG A 329 -20.86 11.51 -1.75
CA ARG A 329 -20.20 10.22 -1.46
C ARG A 329 -19.44 10.27 -0.14
N ASP A 330 -18.62 11.30 0.06
CA ASP A 330 -17.80 11.44 1.26
C ASP A 330 -18.68 11.69 2.50
N ALA A 331 -19.77 12.46 2.35
CA ALA A 331 -20.77 12.65 3.40
C ALA A 331 -21.51 11.35 3.76
N LEU A 332 -21.93 10.56 2.77
CA LEU A 332 -22.57 9.27 3.00
C LEU A 332 -21.62 8.34 3.78
N LEU A 333 -20.36 8.25 3.36
CA LEU A 333 -19.36 7.43 4.05
C LEU A 333 -19.12 7.93 5.48
N ALA A 334 -19.03 9.24 5.70
CA ALA A 334 -18.85 9.82 7.03
C ALA A 334 -20.03 9.55 7.96
N ILE A 335 -21.27 9.63 7.45
CA ILE A 335 -22.48 9.32 8.22
C ILE A 335 -22.53 7.82 8.57
N LEU A 336 -22.24 6.94 7.60
CA LEU A 336 -22.21 5.49 7.83
C LEU A 336 -21.11 5.10 8.83
N ALA A 337 -19.90 5.63 8.67
CA ALA A 337 -18.79 5.34 9.57
C ALA A 337 -19.04 5.91 10.97
N GLY A 338 -19.43 7.18 11.08
CA GLY A 338 -19.71 7.84 12.36
C GLY A 338 -20.90 7.22 13.08
N GLY A 339 -22.01 6.96 12.37
CA GLY A 339 -23.18 6.29 12.93
C GLY A 339 -22.87 4.84 13.34
N GLY A 340 -22.07 4.12 12.55
CA GLY A 340 -21.61 2.77 12.88
C GLY A 340 -20.74 2.74 14.14
N ILE A 341 -19.77 3.65 14.26
CA ILE A 341 -18.93 3.78 15.47
C ILE A 341 -19.78 4.17 16.68
N ALA A 342 -20.73 5.10 16.52
CA ALA A 342 -21.64 5.50 17.59
C ALA A 342 -22.50 4.32 18.08
N ALA A 343 -23.06 3.55 17.15
CA ALA A 343 -23.84 2.34 17.48
C ALA A 343 -22.98 1.27 18.17
N LEU A 344 -21.74 1.07 17.70
CA LEU A 344 -20.79 0.14 18.32
C LEU A 344 -20.43 0.58 19.74
N ALA A 345 -20.06 1.85 19.91
CA ALA A 345 -19.72 2.43 21.21
C ALA A 345 -20.89 2.30 22.20
N TYR A 346 -22.10 2.64 21.76
CA TYR A 346 -23.30 2.50 22.58
C TYR A 346 -23.61 1.03 22.94
N SER A 347 -23.42 0.11 21.98
CA SER A 347 -23.59 -1.33 22.24
C SER A 347 -22.58 -1.86 23.26
N LEU A 348 -21.32 -1.39 23.22
CA LEU A 348 -20.30 -1.77 24.20
C LEU A 348 -20.59 -1.18 25.58
N MET A 349 -21.02 0.09 25.66
CA MET A 349 -21.32 0.77 26.93
C MET A 349 -22.57 0.21 27.64
N THR A 350 -23.41 -0.56 26.94
CA THR A 350 -24.63 -1.16 27.49
C THR A 350 -24.44 -2.62 27.92
N LEU A 351 -23.25 -3.20 27.73
CA LEU A 351 -22.90 -4.52 28.24
C LEU A 351 -22.74 -4.49 29.78
N PRO A 352 -22.99 -5.61 30.47
CA PRO A 352 -22.74 -5.73 31.91
C PRO A 352 -21.27 -5.43 32.25
N PRO A 353 -21.00 -4.66 33.32
CA PRO A 353 -19.64 -4.26 33.68
C PRO A 353 -18.89 -5.42 34.34
N ASN A 354 -18.24 -6.27 33.55
CA ASN A 354 -17.18 -7.16 34.03
C ASN A 354 -15.83 -6.44 33.83
N THR A 355 -15.47 -5.54 34.75
CA THR A 355 -14.31 -4.65 34.62
C THR A 355 -13.29 -4.83 35.74
N MET A 356 -12.02 -4.52 35.45
CA MET A 356 -10.92 -4.51 36.42
C MET A 356 -10.87 -3.24 37.30
N SER A 357 -11.79 -2.29 37.08
CA SER A 357 -11.78 -0.98 37.75
C SER A 357 -11.97 -1.06 39.25
N GLY A 358 -12.78 -2.02 39.74
CA GLY A 358 -12.97 -2.24 41.18
C GLY A 358 -11.68 -2.66 41.87
N GLU A 359 -10.91 -3.55 41.24
CA GLU A 359 -9.63 -4.02 41.77
C GLU A 359 -8.59 -2.90 41.83
N MET A 360 -8.52 -2.07 40.78
CA MET A 360 -7.62 -0.91 40.73
C MET A 360 -7.94 0.08 41.86
N LEU A 361 -9.22 0.39 42.09
CA LEU A 361 -9.65 1.28 43.18
C LEU A 361 -9.26 0.75 44.57
N LEU A 362 -9.39 -0.55 44.80
CA LEU A 362 -9.07 -1.19 46.07
C LEU A 362 -7.57 -1.24 46.34
N ARG A 363 -6.74 -1.39 45.31
CA ARG A 363 -5.29 -1.56 45.43
C ARG A 363 -4.47 -0.27 45.37
N SER A 364 -4.99 0.82 44.78
CA SER A 364 -4.21 2.05 44.57
C SER A 364 -3.60 2.63 45.86
N LEU A 365 -4.36 2.67 46.96
CA LEU A 365 -3.84 3.19 48.23
C LEU A 365 -2.96 2.17 48.97
N PRO A 366 -3.36 0.90 49.15
CA PRO A 366 -2.55 -0.06 49.91
C PRO A 366 -1.24 -0.48 49.24
N GLU A 367 -1.21 -0.59 47.90
CA GLU A 367 -0.05 -1.10 47.16
C GLU A 367 0.84 0.01 46.60
N ALA A 368 0.25 1.13 46.16
CA ALA A 368 0.97 2.22 45.49
C ALA A 368 0.94 3.56 46.25
N TYR A 369 0.37 3.58 47.46
CA TYR A 369 0.41 4.70 48.42
C TYR A 369 -0.21 6.03 47.94
N GLY A 370 -0.99 6.00 46.86
CA GLY A 370 -1.57 7.20 46.25
C GLY A 370 -3.09 7.24 46.31
N HIS A 371 -3.64 8.40 46.67
CA HIS A 371 -5.08 8.65 46.61
C HIS A 371 -5.57 8.97 45.19
N ASN A 372 -4.71 9.47 44.31
CA ASN A 372 -5.08 9.71 42.93
C ASN A 372 -4.94 8.43 42.10
N VAL A 373 -6.05 7.68 41.99
CA VAL A 373 -6.12 6.41 41.27
C VAL A 373 -5.69 6.55 39.81
N VAL A 374 -6.00 7.66 39.14
CA VAL A 374 -5.62 7.88 37.74
C VAL A 374 -4.09 7.99 37.64
N ASN A 375 -3.48 8.86 38.46
CA ASN A 375 -2.03 9.03 38.44
C ASN A 375 -1.31 7.73 38.85
N VAL A 376 -1.79 7.04 39.89
CA VAL A 376 -1.26 5.73 40.31
C VAL A 376 -1.29 4.72 39.17
N ILE A 377 -2.40 4.63 38.41
CA ILE A 377 -2.45 3.74 37.24
C ILE A 377 -1.40 4.13 36.21
N LEU A 378 -1.23 5.42 35.93
CA LEU A 378 -0.31 5.91 34.90
C LEU A 378 1.16 5.76 35.28
N VAL A 379 1.53 5.95 36.54
CA VAL A 379 2.95 5.97 36.96
C VAL A 379 3.43 4.67 37.61
N ASP A 380 2.50 3.86 38.12
CA ASP A 380 2.79 2.62 38.84
C ASP A 380 2.23 1.40 38.09
N PHE A 381 0.94 1.09 38.24
CA PHE A 381 0.34 -0.15 37.71
C PHE A 381 0.52 -0.32 36.21
N ARG A 382 0.48 0.79 35.45
CA ARG A 382 0.71 0.83 34.00
C ARG A 382 1.76 1.88 33.64
N GLY A 383 2.77 2.07 34.51
CA GLY A 383 3.93 2.94 34.29
C GLY A 383 4.64 2.75 32.95
N PHE A 384 4.65 1.51 32.46
CA PHE A 384 5.28 1.18 31.18
C PHE A 384 4.58 1.83 29.98
N ASP A 385 3.25 1.99 30.02
CA ASP A 385 2.49 2.67 28.97
C ASP A 385 2.89 4.15 28.93
N THR A 386 2.93 4.81 30.08
CA THR A 386 3.36 6.22 30.17
C THR A 386 4.82 6.41 29.76
N PHE A 387 5.71 5.46 30.07
CA PHE A 387 7.09 5.48 29.56
C PHE A 387 7.13 5.40 28.02
N GLY A 388 6.29 4.55 27.43
CA GLY A 388 6.10 4.47 25.99
C GLY A 388 5.56 5.76 25.38
N GLU A 389 4.53 6.36 25.99
CA GLU A 389 3.91 7.61 25.56
C GLU A 389 4.90 8.77 25.53
N ILE A 390 5.67 9.00 26.60
CA ILE A 390 6.67 10.08 26.64
C ILE A 390 7.79 9.82 25.64
N THR A 391 8.15 8.55 25.41
CA THR A 391 9.15 8.19 24.40
C THR A 391 8.66 8.53 23.00
N VAL A 392 7.42 8.17 22.66
CA VAL A 392 6.79 8.52 21.37
C VAL A 392 6.67 10.04 21.22
N PHE A 393 6.29 10.75 22.28
CA PHE A 393 6.21 12.21 22.27
C PHE A 393 7.59 12.87 22.04
N GLY A 394 8.62 12.38 22.73
CA GLY A 394 10.01 12.82 22.52
C GLY A 394 10.49 12.56 21.10
N ILE A 395 10.21 11.37 20.54
CA ILE A 395 10.51 11.03 19.14
C ILE A 395 9.79 11.99 18.20
N ALA A 396 8.51 12.28 18.42
CA ALA A 396 7.74 13.22 17.59
C ALA A 396 8.38 14.61 17.59
N ALA A 397 8.78 15.13 18.75
CA ALA A 397 9.47 16.40 18.87
C ALA A 397 10.82 16.42 18.11
N LEU A 398 11.60 15.33 18.19
CA LEU A 398 12.85 15.18 17.46
C LEU A 398 12.65 15.06 15.94
N VAL A 399 11.57 14.39 15.49
CA VAL A 399 11.20 14.33 14.08
C VAL A 399 10.83 15.72 13.55
N VAL A 400 10.04 16.49 14.30
CA VAL A 400 9.73 17.89 13.95
C VAL A 400 11.01 18.71 13.85
N HIS A 401 11.93 18.57 14.81
CA HIS A 401 13.25 19.22 14.74
C HIS A 401 14.03 18.81 13.48
N ALA A 402 14.10 17.51 13.18
CA ALA A 402 14.81 17.00 12.01
C ALA A 402 14.23 17.52 10.69
N MET A 403 12.90 17.64 10.60
CA MET A 403 12.18 18.17 9.44
C MET A 403 12.37 19.68 9.30
N LEU A 404 12.25 20.45 10.39
CA LEU A 404 12.20 21.91 10.32
C LEU A 404 13.56 22.61 10.34
N ARG A 405 14.60 22.04 10.98
CA ARG A 405 15.93 22.68 11.14
C ARG A 405 16.58 23.21 9.86
N ARG A 406 16.26 22.62 8.70
CA ARG A 406 16.78 22.99 7.37
C ARG A 406 15.69 23.50 6.43
N THR A 407 14.44 23.49 6.88
CA THR A 407 13.32 23.93 6.07
C THR A 407 13.37 25.45 5.91
N ARG A 408 13.07 25.88 4.68
CA ARG A 408 12.94 27.29 4.32
C ARG A 408 11.57 27.51 3.72
N MET A 409 10.80 28.42 4.29
CA MET A 409 9.46 28.74 3.80
C MET A 409 9.26 30.25 3.70
N ALA A 410 8.54 30.66 2.66
CA ALA A 410 8.02 32.02 2.58
C ALA A 410 6.67 32.05 3.29
N PRO A 411 6.40 33.05 4.15
CA PRO A 411 5.07 33.27 4.72
C PRO A 411 4.05 33.51 3.61
N GLU A 412 2.77 33.36 3.94
CA GLU A 412 1.71 33.64 2.96
C GLU A 412 1.74 35.11 2.54
N GLN A 413 1.67 36.00 3.51
CA GLN A 413 1.72 37.46 3.34
C GLN A 413 2.70 38.06 4.35
N ILE A 414 3.23 39.23 4.04
CA ILE A 414 4.08 40.01 4.95
C ILE A 414 3.37 41.30 5.32
N MET A 415 3.34 41.62 6.61
CA MET A 415 2.91 42.95 7.05
C MET A 415 4.04 43.96 6.84
N PRO A 416 3.83 45.06 6.10
CA PRO A 416 4.87 46.07 5.92
C PRO A 416 5.11 46.85 7.23
N GLY A 417 6.38 47.09 7.57
CA GLY A 417 6.80 47.81 8.77
C GLY A 417 7.46 46.93 9.85
N PRO A 418 7.99 47.53 10.92
CA PRO A 418 8.54 46.77 12.04
C PRO A 418 7.44 45.98 12.76
N PRO A 419 7.76 44.86 13.44
CA PRO A 419 6.80 44.11 14.24
C PRO A 419 6.08 45.03 15.22
N ILE A 420 4.74 44.95 15.26
CA ILE A 420 3.94 45.71 16.22
C ILE A 420 4.33 45.27 17.62
N LYS A 421 4.86 46.20 18.41
CA LYS A 421 5.15 45.96 19.81
C LYS A 421 3.84 45.95 20.59
N LEU A 422 3.57 44.83 21.26
CA LEU A 422 2.42 44.67 22.15
C LEU A 422 2.92 44.68 23.61
N PRO A 423 3.22 45.86 24.19
CA PRO A 423 3.84 45.95 25.50
C PRO A 423 2.96 45.37 26.61
N VAL A 424 1.65 45.66 26.60
CA VAL A 424 0.73 45.18 27.63
C VAL A 424 0.64 43.65 27.68
N PRO A 425 0.40 42.93 26.56
CA PRO A 425 0.49 41.47 26.54
C PRO A 425 1.87 40.92 26.91
N ALA A 426 2.95 41.59 26.50
CA ALA A 426 4.31 41.15 26.79
C ALA A 426 4.62 41.21 28.29
N ASP A 427 4.27 42.32 28.95
CA ASP A 427 4.47 42.55 30.37
C ASP A 427 3.60 41.58 31.20
N LEU A 428 2.34 41.38 30.79
CA LEU A 428 1.45 40.42 31.43
C LEU A 428 2.01 38.99 31.33
N ALA A 429 2.51 38.58 30.16
CA ALA A 429 3.13 37.27 29.98
C ALA A 429 4.38 37.08 30.84
N GLN A 430 5.11 38.16 31.12
CA GLN A 430 6.28 38.14 32.00
C GLN A 430 5.88 37.98 33.47
N ILE A 431 4.78 38.61 33.90
CA ILE A 431 4.20 38.45 35.26
C ILE A 431 3.56 37.07 35.44
N MET A 432 2.93 36.53 34.40
CA MET A 432 2.28 35.22 34.47
C MET A 432 3.28 34.07 34.58
N PHE A 433 4.51 34.23 34.10
CA PHE A 433 5.53 33.16 34.15
C PHE A 433 5.84 32.63 35.56
N PRO A 434 6.22 33.45 36.56
CA PRO A 434 6.46 32.95 37.92
C PRO A 434 5.21 32.34 38.56
N LEU A 435 4.02 32.89 38.27
CA LEU A 435 2.75 32.34 38.78
C LEU A 435 2.48 30.95 38.20
N THR A 436 2.60 30.79 36.89
CA THR A 436 2.40 29.51 36.18
C THR A 436 3.48 28.49 36.52
N LEU A 437 4.73 28.91 36.73
CA LEU A 437 5.78 28.05 37.27
C LEU A 437 5.41 27.52 38.66
N THR A 438 4.88 28.38 39.54
CA THR A 438 4.42 27.96 40.87
C THR A 438 3.25 26.97 40.76
N VAL A 439 2.28 27.22 39.88
CA VAL A 439 1.16 26.30 39.63
C VAL A 439 1.65 24.98 39.04
N SER A 440 2.62 25.01 38.11
CA SER A 440 3.25 23.83 37.52
C SER A 440 3.90 22.96 38.62
N ILE A 441 4.73 23.55 39.48
CA ILE A 441 5.37 22.85 40.60
C ILE A 441 4.31 22.32 41.58
N PHE A 442 3.26 23.08 41.88
CA PHE A 442 2.18 22.65 42.74
C PHE A 442 1.44 21.42 42.17
N LEU A 443 1.08 21.44 40.89
CA LEU A 443 0.43 20.32 40.20
C LEU A 443 1.33 19.09 40.11
N PHE A 444 2.64 19.29 39.95
CA PHE A 444 3.64 18.25 39.96
C PHE A 444 3.70 17.55 41.34
N LEU A 445 3.85 18.32 42.41
CA LEU A 445 4.02 17.77 43.77
C LEU A 445 2.76 17.07 44.30
N ARG A 446 1.56 17.54 43.93
CA ARG A 446 0.31 16.95 44.43
C ARG A 446 -0.19 15.74 43.63
N GLY A 447 0.41 15.46 42.47
CA GLY A 447 -0.14 14.53 41.46
C GLY A 447 -0.43 13.13 41.98
N HIS A 448 0.34 12.66 42.96
CA HIS A 448 0.15 11.35 43.58
C HIS A 448 -1.14 11.23 44.41
N ASN A 449 -1.64 12.34 44.95
CA ASN A 449 -2.78 12.34 45.88
C ASN A 449 -4.00 13.11 45.38
N ALA A 450 -3.82 13.98 44.39
CA ALA A 450 -4.90 14.76 43.83
C ALA A 450 -4.62 15.11 42.36
N PRO A 451 -5.59 15.70 41.62
CA PRO A 451 -5.42 15.94 40.20
C PRO A 451 -4.16 16.76 39.87
N GLY A 452 -3.37 16.29 38.92
CA GLY A 452 -2.03 16.77 38.63
C GLY A 452 -1.12 15.69 38.01
N GLY A 453 0.19 15.79 38.28
CA GLY A 453 1.20 14.84 37.79
C GLY A 453 2.20 15.46 36.81
N GLY A 454 3.21 14.67 36.41
CA GLY A 454 4.33 15.15 35.60
C GLY A 454 3.91 15.74 34.24
N PHE A 455 2.95 15.09 33.57
CA PHE A 455 2.53 15.48 32.23
C PHE A 455 1.83 16.85 32.20
N VAL A 456 0.76 17.03 32.99
CA VAL A 456 0.02 18.30 33.07
C VAL A 456 0.93 19.43 33.54
N ALA A 457 1.74 19.18 34.57
CA ALA A 457 2.65 20.17 35.10
C ALA A 457 3.66 20.66 34.04
N GLY A 458 4.20 19.75 33.22
CA GLY A 458 5.09 20.09 32.12
C GLY A 458 4.42 20.95 31.05
N LEU A 459 3.16 20.67 30.69
CA LEU A 459 2.39 21.50 29.76
C LEU A 459 2.08 22.88 30.35
N VAL A 460 1.66 22.94 31.62
CA VAL A 460 1.37 24.21 32.32
C VAL A 460 2.60 25.13 32.33
N LEU A 461 3.80 24.56 32.48
CA LEU A 461 5.04 25.34 32.37
C LEU A 461 5.30 25.84 30.94
N ALA A 462 4.94 25.07 29.92
CA ALA A 462 5.16 25.43 28.52
C ALA A 462 4.22 26.55 28.02
N VAL A 463 2.97 26.60 28.46
CA VAL A 463 1.95 27.58 28.06
C VAL A 463 2.37 29.06 28.21
N PRO A 464 2.88 29.56 29.35
CA PRO A 464 3.33 30.95 29.47
C PRO A 464 4.50 31.27 28.54
N LEU A 465 5.43 30.32 28.35
CA LEU A 465 6.55 30.49 27.42
C LEU A 465 6.05 30.52 25.98
N LEU A 466 5.08 29.67 25.62
CA LEU A 466 4.39 29.72 24.32
C LEU A 466 3.85 31.11 24.03
N ILE A 467 3.16 31.72 24.98
CA ILE A 467 2.65 33.09 24.86
C ILE A 467 3.79 34.10 24.69
N GLN A 468 4.88 33.99 25.46
CA GLN A 468 6.06 34.85 25.29
C GLN A 468 6.72 34.69 23.91
N TYR A 469 6.81 33.48 23.39
CA TYR A 469 7.34 33.18 22.06
C TYR A 469 6.49 33.82 20.95
N VAL A 470 5.17 33.82 21.10
CA VAL A 470 4.23 34.45 20.15
C VAL A 470 4.35 35.98 20.20
N ILE A 471 4.43 36.58 21.39
CA ILE A 471 4.39 38.04 21.57
C ILE A 471 5.76 38.69 21.35
N GLN A 472 6.83 38.12 21.91
CA GLN A 472 8.17 38.72 21.93
C GLN A 472 9.07 38.17 20.81
N GLY A 473 8.63 37.11 20.13
CA GLY A 473 9.38 36.44 19.08
C GLY A 473 10.44 35.46 19.62
N THR A 474 10.81 34.49 18.78
CA THR A 474 11.76 33.42 19.11
C THR A 474 13.11 33.92 19.58
N VAL A 475 13.67 34.92 18.90
CA VAL A 475 15.01 35.45 19.21
C VAL A 475 15.07 36.05 20.62
N SER A 476 14.02 36.78 21.04
CA SER A 476 13.96 37.37 22.39
C SER A 476 13.95 36.27 23.46
N VAL A 477 13.09 35.27 23.30
CA VAL A 477 12.94 34.21 24.31
C VAL A 477 14.16 33.30 24.35
N GLU A 478 14.71 32.91 23.20
CA GLU A 478 15.92 32.07 23.15
C GLU A 478 17.15 32.76 23.73
N SER A 479 17.27 34.09 23.57
CA SER A 479 18.37 34.86 24.18
C SER A 479 18.31 34.91 25.72
N ARG A 480 17.12 34.72 26.32
CA ARG A 480 16.94 34.74 27.78
C ARG A 480 17.05 33.36 28.42
N PHE A 481 16.49 32.34 27.77
CA PHE A 481 16.34 31.01 28.38
C PHE A 481 17.40 29.99 27.92
N GLY A 482 17.97 30.12 26.72
CA GLY A 482 19.15 29.34 26.29
C GLY A 482 19.10 27.81 26.46
N PHE A 483 17.92 27.21 26.65
CA PHE A 483 17.79 25.78 26.98
C PHE A 483 18.03 24.89 25.78
N ASP A 484 18.88 23.88 25.94
CA ASP A 484 18.99 22.78 24.99
C ASP A 484 17.83 21.80 25.22
N TYR A 485 16.71 22.06 24.53
CA TYR A 485 15.49 21.25 24.65
C TYR A 485 15.71 19.78 24.24
N ILE A 486 16.68 19.49 23.35
CA ILE A 486 17.02 18.11 22.96
C ILE A 486 17.64 17.38 24.15
N ARG A 487 18.58 18.03 24.86
CA ARG A 487 19.14 17.47 26.10
C ARG A 487 18.09 17.35 27.19
N CYS A 488 17.13 18.28 27.28
CA CYS A 488 16.03 18.20 28.23
C CYS A 488 15.19 16.91 28.02
N ILE A 489 14.82 16.62 26.76
CA ILE A 489 14.12 15.37 26.40
C ILE A 489 14.98 14.15 26.75
N GLY A 490 16.26 14.16 26.37
CA GLY A 490 17.17 13.04 26.65
C GLY A 490 17.36 12.79 28.15
N LEU A 491 17.52 13.85 28.93
CA LEU A 491 17.64 13.79 30.38
C LEU A 491 16.34 13.29 31.03
N GLY A 492 15.18 13.77 30.58
CA GLY A 492 13.90 13.31 31.08
C GLY A 492 13.66 11.82 30.82
N LEU A 493 13.95 11.33 29.61
CA LEU A 493 13.86 9.90 29.29
C LEU A 493 14.86 9.07 30.11
N LEU A 494 16.08 9.58 30.31
CA LEU A 494 17.08 8.91 31.14
C LEU A 494 16.63 8.83 32.60
N ILE A 495 16.06 9.91 33.15
CA ILE A 495 15.54 9.93 34.52
C ILE A 495 14.37 8.94 34.66
N ALA A 496 13.42 8.93 33.72
CA ALA A 496 12.30 7.98 33.74
C ALA A 496 12.79 6.53 33.70
N LEU A 497 13.75 6.22 32.81
CA LEU A 497 14.35 4.89 32.70
C LEU A 497 15.09 4.50 33.98
N LEU A 498 15.94 5.38 34.50
CA LEU A 498 16.70 5.12 35.73
C LEU A 498 15.79 4.95 36.94
N SER A 499 14.69 5.72 37.04
CA SER A 499 13.68 5.56 38.09
C SER A 499 13.05 4.17 38.04
N GLY A 500 12.73 3.66 36.85
CA GLY A 500 12.23 2.31 36.68
C GLY A 500 13.28 1.24 36.98
N VAL A 501 14.52 1.40 36.50
CA VAL A 501 15.61 0.45 36.76
C VAL A 501 15.99 0.41 38.25
N ALA A 502 15.90 1.54 38.95
CA ALA A 502 16.21 1.62 40.38
C ALA A 502 15.36 0.64 41.20
N SER A 503 14.08 0.47 40.87
CA SER A 503 13.20 -0.52 41.52
C SER A 503 13.75 -1.95 41.40
N MET A 504 14.31 -2.31 40.24
CA MET A 504 14.90 -3.64 39.99
C MET A 504 16.14 -3.92 40.86
N LEU A 505 16.87 -2.87 41.27
CA LEU A 505 18.02 -3.01 42.18
C LEU A 505 17.57 -3.47 43.58
N PHE A 506 16.32 -3.22 43.96
CA PHE A 506 15.72 -3.68 45.20
C PHE A 506 15.00 -5.04 45.07
N GLY A 507 15.12 -5.72 43.92
CA GLY A 507 14.53 -7.04 43.67
C GLY A 507 13.04 -7.02 43.34
N VAL A 508 12.45 -5.84 43.11
CA VAL A 508 11.05 -5.68 42.69
C VAL A 508 10.94 -5.42 41.18
N PRO A 509 9.79 -5.67 40.54
CA PRO A 509 9.60 -5.44 39.11
C PRO A 509 9.85 -3.97 38.69
N PHE A 510 10.22 -3.76 37.43
CA PHE A 510 10.44 -2.43 36.83
C PHE A 510 9.24 -1.50 37.05
N LEU A 511 9.51 -0.26 37.48
CA LEU A 511 8.52 0.79 37.79
C LEU A 511 7.60 0.50 39.00
N THR A 512 7.97 -0.42 39.88
CA THR A 512 7.27 -0.56 41.17
C THR A 512 7.56 0.65 42.05
N SER A 513 6.54 1.35 42.57
CA SER A 513 6.78 2.47 43.49
C SER A 513 7.05 1.99 44.91
N GLY A 514 7.97 2.67 45.57
CA GLY A 514 8.15 2.64 47.02
C GLY A 514 7.67 3.95 47.64
N HIS A 515 7.52 3.93 48.96
CA HIS A 515 7.07 5.06 49.76
C HIS A 515 8.03 5.32 50.92
N LEU A 516 8.32 6.60 51.19
CA LEU A 516 9.15 7.04 52.29
C LEU A 516 8.50 8.25 52.98
N ASP A 517 8.14 8.11 54.26
CA ASP A 517 7.69 9.24 55.07
C ASP A 517 8.89 9.97 55.65
N LEU A 518 9.14 11.21 55.20
CA LEU A 518 10.21 12.05 55.70
C LEU A 518 9.69 12.99 56.78
N GLU A 519 10.24 12.90 57.99
CA GLU A 519 9.97 13.86 59.06
C GLU A 519 10.86 15.09 58.90
N LEU A 520 10.29 16.18 58.41
CA LEU A 520 11.00 17.46 58.27
C LEU A 520 10.73 18.36 59.49
N PRO A 521 11.77 18.89 60.15
CA PRO A 521 11.57 19.86 61.23
C PRO A 521 10.88 21.12 60.65
N LEU A 522 9.82 21.57 61.32
CA LEU A 522 8.85 22.63 60.95
C LEU A 522 7.71 22.29 59.98
N ILE A 523 7.82 21.28 59.11
CA ILE A 523 6.81 21.00 58.06
C ILE A 523 5.95 19.78 58.40
N GLY A 524 6.46 18.85 59.22
CA GLY A 524 5.79 17.59 59.57
C GLY A 524 6.22 16.42 58.69
N THR A 525 5.43 15.34 58.69
CA THR A 525 5.65 14.15 57.86
C THR A 525 5.29 14.46 56.40
N VAL A 526 6.26 14.39 55.50
CA VAL A 526 6.06 14.54 54.06
C VAL A 526 6.09 13.16 53.40
N PRO A 527 4.96 12.67 52.86
CA PRO A 527 4.91 11.41 52.15
C PRO A 527 5.63 11.53 50.81
N LEU A 528 6.74 10.82 50.63
CA LEU A 528 7.55 10.85 49.41
C LEU A 528 7.47 9.50 48.68
N ALA A 529 6.71 9.48 47.58
CA ALA A 529 6.65 8.32 46.70
C ALA A 529 7.81 8.34 45.70
N SER A 530 8.43 7.18 45.46
CA SER A 530 9.50 7.06 44.44
C SER A 530 8.99 7.36 43.02
N ALA A 531 7.66 7.27 42.81
CA ALA A 531 6.97 7.68 41.59
C ALA A 531 7.29 9.11 41.15
N ILE A 532 7.66 10.01 42.08
CA ILE A 532 8.05 11.39 41.76
C ILE A 532 9.29 11.46 40.85
N GLY A 533 10.18 10.46 40.94
CA GLY A 533 11.35 10.35 40.05
C GLY A 533 10.95 10.08 38.61
N PHE A 534 10.00 9.16 38.41
CA PHE A 534 9.43 8.87 37.09
C PHE A 534 8.66 10.08 36.54
N ASP A 535 7.81 10.70 37.36
CA ASP A 535 7.07 11.93 37.01
C ASP A 535 8.00 13.10 36.66
N THR A 536 9.17 13.20 37.29
CA THR A 536 10.20 14.21 36.92
C THR A 536 10.69 13.97 35.49
N GLY A 537 10.92 12.72 35.11
CA GLY A 537 11.27 12.35 33.74
C GLY A 537 10.18 12.75 32.75
N VAL A 538 8.91 12.41 33.05
CA VAL A 538 7.73 12.80 32.25
C VAL A 538 7.66 14.31 32.09
N TYR A 539 7.77 15.06 33.18
CA TYR A 539 7.73 16.52 33.21
C TYR A 539 8.74 17.15 32.25
N LEU A 540 9.99 16.71 32.31
CA LEU A 540 11.08 17.21 31.47
C LEU A 540 10.89 16.87 29.99
N VAL A 541 10.44 15.65 29.67
CA VAL A 541 10.18 15.24 28.28
C VAL A 541 9.04 16.05 27.67
N VAL A 542 7.95 16.23 28.42
CA VAL A 542 6.78 16.99 27.95
C VAL A 542 7.14 18.45 27.74
N PHE A 543 7.75 19.09 28.74
CA PHE A 543 8.21 20.47 28.63
C PHE A 543 9.20 20.64 27.48
N GLY A 544 10.27 19.83 27.44
CA GLY A 544 11.30 19.89 26.40
C GLY A 544 10.75 19.65 25.00
N GLY A 545 9.84 18.69 24.84
CA GLY A 545 9.23 18.37 23.55
C GLY A 545 8.35 19.49 23.01
N VAL A 546 7.47 20.06 23.83
CA VAL A 546 6.63 21.21 23.42
C VAL A 546 7.50 22.41 23.05
N MET A 547 8.49 22.73 23.89
CA MET A 547 9.37 23.87 23.64
C MET A 547 10.25 23.68 22.41
N LEU A 548 10.72 22.46 22.14
CA LEU A 548 11.48 22.14 20.93
C LEU A 548 10.61 22.33 19.67
N ILE A 549 9.38 21.81 19.66
CA ILE A 549 8.46 21.95 18.52
C ILE A 549 8.19 23.44 18.26
N LEU A 550 7.91 24.20 19.31
CA LEU A 550 7.65 25.63 19.23
C LEU A 550 8.85 26.42 18.68
N SER A 551 10.03 26.22 19.27
CA SER A 551 11.28 26.87 18.82
C SER A 551 11.53 26.58 17.34
N MET A 552 11.33 25.33 16.91
CA MET A 552 11.52 24.93 15.50
C MET A 552 10.50 25.56 14.55
N MET A 553 9.25 25.71 14.96
CA MET A 553 8.24 26.39 14.15
C MET A 553 8.45 27.91 14.07
N GLY A 554 8.94 28.53 15.14
CA GLY A 554 9.17 29.98 15.17
C GLY A 554 10.51 30.41 14.55
N THR A 555 11.44 29.49 14.30
CA THR A 555 12.77 29.77 13.71
C THR A 555 12.91 29.26 12.27
N ILE A 556 11.79 28.98 11.61
CA ILE A 556 11.77 28.56 10.20
C ILE A 556 12.44 29.64 9.35
N LYS A 557 13.47 29.23 8.60
CA LYS A 557 14.28 30.15 7.82
C LYS A 557 13.49 30.73 6.65
N PRO A 558 13.71 32.00 6.26
CA PRO A 558 13.08 32.57 5.09
C PRO A 558 13.52 31.85 3.81
N SER A 559 12.60 31.80 2.83
CA SER A 559 12.88 31.29 1.50
C SER A 559 13.99 32.10 0.80
N ARG A 560 14.79 31.43 -0.02
CA ARG A 560 15.85 32.08 -0.83
C ARG A 560 15.30 32.75 -2.09
N THR A 561 14.13 32.32 -2.56
CA THR A 561 13.60 32.68 -3.88
C THR A 561 12.39 33.60 -3.83
N ARG A 562 11.70 33.67 -2.68
CA ARG A 562 10.45 34.43 -2.52
C ARG A 562 10.40 35.07 -1.14
N ASN A 563 10.01 36.33 -1.08
CA ASN A 563 9.76 37.02 0.20
C ASN A 563 8.41 36.59 0.79
N ALA A 564 7.34 36.59 -0.01
CA ALA A 564 6.00 36.12 0.37
C ALA A 564 5.38 35.29 -0.77
N ARG A 565 4.32 34.52 -0.47
CA ARG A 565 3.55 33.82 -1.52
C ARG A 565 2.55 34.74 -2.22
N ASN A 566 1.84 35.56 -1.46
CA ASN A 566 0.75 36.44 -1.92
C ASN A 566 1.07 37.94 -1.75
N GLY A 567 2.35 38.30 -1.57
CA GLY A 567 2.79 39.70 -1.46
C GLY A 567 2.65 40.29 -0.06
N GLU A 568 2.59 41.62 0.01
CA GLU A 568 2.43 42.38 1.26
C GLU A 568 0.94 42.62 1.58
N ILE A 569 0.63 42.69 2.87
CA ILE A 569 -0.70 43.05 3.35
C ILE A 569 -0.94 44.53 3.04
N ASP A 570 -2.01 44.81 2.29
CA ASP A 570 -2.46 46.17 2.02
C ASP A 570 -3.23 46.71 3.22
N ILE A 571 -2.53 47.43 4.10
CA ILE A 571 -3.05 48.05 5.33
C ILE A 571 -4.18 49.06 5.04
N HIS A 572 -4.24 49.61 3.82
CA HIS A 572 -5.26 50.59 3.44
C HIS A 572 -6.52 49.93 2.87
N ARG A 573 -6.49 48.61 2.62
CA ARG A 573 -7.63 47.87 2.10
C ARG A 573 -8.59 47.54 3.25
N ARG A 574 -9.78 48.12 3.22
CA ARG A 574 -10.85 47.77 4.17
C ARG A 574 -11.40 46.38 3.87
N SER A 575 -11.58 45.58 4.92
CA SER A 575 -12.33 44.33 4.86
C SER A 575 -13.74 44.61 4.34
N ALA A 576 -14.12 44.01 3.21
CA ALA A 576 -15.46 44.15 2.63
C ALA A 576 -16.57 43.52 3.51
N ARG A 577 -16.21 42.75 4.55
CA ARG A 577 -17.15 42.09 5.47
C ARG A 577 -17.25 42.77 6.83
N THR A 578 -16.15 43.30 7.37
CA THR A 578 -16.10 43.89 8.72
C THR A 578 -15.93 45.41 8.70
N GLY A 579 -15.56 46.01 7.57
CA GLY A 579 -15.33 47.45 7.46
C GLY A 579 -14.04 47.95 8.12
N GLU A 580 -13.33 47.08 8.84
CA GLU A 580 -12.05 47.37 9.50
C GLU A 580 -10.92 47.51 8.45
N MET A 581 -10.00 48.44 8.69
CA MET A 581 -8.74 48.51 7.95
C MET A 581 -7.82 47.40 8.44
N HIS A 582 -7.11 46.74 7.51
CA HIS A 582 -6.25 45.60 7.79
C HIS A 582 -5.07 45.92 8.71
#